data_AF-A0A950HKS5-F1
#
_entry.id   AF-A0A950HKS5-F1
#
_cell.length_a   1.000
_cell.length_b   1.000
_cell.length_c   1.000
_cell.angle_alpha   90.00
_cell.angle_beta   90.00
_cell.angle_gamma   90.00
#
_symmetry.space_group_name_H-M   'P 1'
#
loop_
_entity.id
_entity.type
_entity.pdbx_description
1 polymer ?
#
loop_
_entity_poly.entity_id
_entity_poly.type
_entity_poly.pdbx_seq_one_letter_code
_entity_poly.pdbx_strand_id
1 'polypeptide(L)'
;MNRKKLDRLKRDIAHARRSAQKAADLEQLARRLGRRMVKRGKEPMWESAEFDELYVLAIPRHGNRDLAPGTKKSILDQLEDDVLAWEERLGDDEGKEDASGEGHGTG
;
A
#
# COMPACT_ATOMS: atom_id res chain seq x y z
N MET A 1 -8.60 -3.51 -4.86
CA MET A 1 -7.59 -4.52 -4.45
C MET A 1 -8.28 -5.87 -4.22
N ASN A 2 -7.56 -7.01 -4.14
CA ASN A 2 -8.11 -8.26 -3.59
C ASN A 2 -7.06 -8.96 -2.70
N ARG A 3 -7.49 -9.90 -1.84
CA ARG A 3 -6.62 -10.55 -0.84
C ARG A 3 -5.37 -11.19 -1.45
N LYS A 4 -5.54 -11.95 -2.54
CA LYS A 4 -4.42 -12.59 -3.26
C LYS A 4 -3.39 -11.58 -3.78
N LYS A 5 -3.83 -10.43 -4.29
CA LYS A 5 -2.94 -9.36 -4.75
C LYS A 5 -2.23 -8.70 -3.56
N LEU A 6 -2.94 -8.49 -2.46
CA LEU A 6 -2.37 -7.92 -1.23
C LEU A 6 -1.28 -8.81 -0.63
N ASP A 7 -1.53 -10.13 -0.56
CA ASP A 7 -0.53 -11.11 -0.09
C ASP A 7 0.71 -11.18 -0.98
N ARG A 8 0.55 -10.94 -2.28
CA ARG A 8 1.68 -10.81 -3.19
C ARG A 8 2.46 -9.52 -2.92
N LEU A 9 1.77 -8.39 -2.75
CA LEU A 9 2.40 -7.11 -2.45
C LEU A 9 3.18 -7.13 -1.14
N LYS A 10 2.63 -7.77 -0.09
CA LYS A 10 3.33 -8.03 1.17
C LYS A 10 4.67 -8.73 0.97
N ARG A 11 4.68 -9.81 0.18
CA ARG A 11 5.90 -10.57 -0.12
C ARG A 11 6.90 -9.73 -0.92
N ASP A 12 6.41 -8.97 -1.89
CA ASP A 12 7.24 -8.08 -2.71
C ASP A 12 7.91 -6.99 -1.84
N ILE A 13 7.17 -6.38 -0.91
CA ILE A 13 7.69 -5.39 0.06
C ILE A 13 8.72 -6.02 0.99
N ALA A 14 8.42 -7.19 1.57
CA ALA A 14 9.36 -7.91 2.43
C ALA A 14 10.66 -8.28 1.70
N HIS A 15 10.57 -8.64 0.41
CA HIS A 15 11.74 -8.85 -0.43
C HIS A 15 12.52 -7.55 -0.69
N ALA A 16 11.83 -6.44 -0.98
CA ALA A 16 12.42 -5.13 -1.21
C ALA A 16 13.18 -4.61 0.03
N ARG A 17 12.74 -4.94 1.25
CA ARG A 17 13.48 -4.59 2.48
C ARG A 17 14.90 -5.15 2.48
N ARG A 18 15.08 -6.37 1.98
CA ARG A 18 16.34 -7.14 2.03
C ARG A 18 17.26 -6.91 0.83
N SER A 19 16.83 -6.13 -0.15
CA SER A 19 17.58 -5.90 -1.39
C SER A 19 17.79 -4.40 -1.66
N ALA A 20 18.76 -4.07 -2.50
CA ALA A 20 18.86 -2.73 -3.08
C ALA A 20 17.63 -2.48 -3.96
N GLN A 21 17.12 -1.26 -3.96
CA GLN A 21 15.90 -0.90 -4.68
C GLN A 21 16.12 0.41 -5.42
N LYS A 22 15.63 0.47 -6.65
CA LYS A 22 15.57 1.72 -7.41
C LYS A 22 14.25 2.42 -7.13
N ALA A 23 14.22 3.74 -7.38
CA ALA A 23 12.99 4.52 -7.30
C ALA A 23 11.87 3.90 -8.14
N ALA A 24 12.18 3.45 -9.36
CA ALA A 24 11.21 2.85 -10.28
C ALA A 24 10.52 1.60 -9.71
N ASP A 25 11.24 0.77 -8.95
CA ASP A 25 10.68 -0.45 -8.35
C ASP A 25 9.67 -0.09 -7.24
N LEU A 26 10.03 0.88 -6.39
CA LEU A 26 9.14 1.36 -5.32
C LEU A 26 7.92 2.12 -5.88
N GLU A 27 8.09 2.86 -6.97
CA GLU A 27 6.96 3.49 -7.68
C GLU A 27 5.99 2.45 -8.24
N GLN A 28 6.49 1.31 -8.74
CA GLN A 28 5.61 0.23 -9.20
C GLN A 28 4.82 -0.39 -8.04
N LEU A 29 5.45 -0.58 -6.88
CA LEU A 29 4.75 -1.03 -5.67
C LEU A 29 3.66 -0.04 -5.26
N ALA A 30 3.98 1.25 -5.20
CA ALA A 30 3.02 2.31 -4.88
C ALA A 30 1.81 2.30 -5.83
N ARG A 31 2.05 2.22 -7.16
CA ARG A 31 0.97 2.11 -8.16
C ARG A 31 0.09 0.90 -7.94
N ARG A 32 0.70 -0.27 -7.66
CA ARG A 32 -0.04 -1.52 -7.43
C ARG A 32 -0.86 -1.48 -6.14
N LEU A 33 -0.44 -0.69 -5.15
CA LEU A 33 -1.21 -0.38 -3.94
C LEU A 33 -2.33 0.64 -4.16
N GLY A 34 -2.47 1.18 -5.37
CA GLY A 34 -3.52 2.15 -5.69
C GLY A 34 -3.11 3.61 -5.48
N ARG A 35 -1.83 3.89 -5.22
CA ARG A 35 -1.33 5.26 -5.19
C ARG A 35 -1.21 5.83 -6.60
N ARG A 36 -1.53 7.11 -6.76
CA ARG A 36 -1.37 7.88 -8.00
C ARG A 36 -0.32 8.96 -7.84
N MET A 37 0.46 9.18 -8.90
CA MET A 37 1.44 10.26 -8.91
C MET A 37 0.72 11.60 -9.02
N VAL A 38 1.10 12.54 -8.18
CA VAL A 38 0.62 13.93 -8.19
C VAL A 38 1.77 14.90 -8.32
N LYS A 39 1.50 16.00 -9.04
CA LYS A 39 2.47 17.07 -9.27
C LYS A 39 2.44 18.04 -8.09
N ARG A 40 3.09 17.66 -6.99
CA ARG A 40 3.22 18.48 -5.79
C ARG A 40 4.70 18.70 -5.44
N GLY A 41 5.27 19.80 -5.92
CA GLY A 41 6.68 20.16 -5.67
C GLY A 41 7.64 19.64 -6.74
N LYS A 42 8.93 19.56 -6.36
CA LYS A 42 10.05 19.21 -7.26
C LYS A 42 10.23 17.71 -7.44
N GLU A 43 9.93 16.93 -6.40
CA GLU A 43 10.02 15.47 -6.40
C GLU A 43 8.66 14.84 -6.74
N PRO A 44 8.64 13.62 -7.33
CA PRO A 44 7.40 12.89 -7.52
C PRO A 44 6.75 12.52 -6.19
N MET A 45 5.49 12.91 -6.05
CA MET A 45 4.67 12.63 -4.87
C MET A 45 3.57 11.64 -5.25
N TRP A 46 3.19 10.77 -4.31
CA TRP A 46 2.26 9.67 -4.51
C TRP A 46 1.18 9.69 -3.42
N GLU A 47 -0.06 9.97 -3.81
CA GLU A 47 -1.20 9.95 -2.89
C GLU A 47 -1.99 8.66 -3.08
N SER A 48 -2.55 8.13 -1.99
CA SER A 48 -3.50 7.03 -2.08
C SER A 48 -4.79 7.56 -2.72
N ALA A 49 -5.30 6.85 -3.73
CA ALA A 49 -6.61 7.19 -4.31
C ALA A 49 -7.78 6.60 -3.50
N GLU A 50 -7.49 5.67 -2.58
CA GLU A 50 -8.48 4.83 -1.91
C GLU A 50 -8.57 5.11 -0.40
N PHE A 51 -7.58 5.81 0.17
CA PHE A 51 -7.46 6.10 1.59
C PHE A 51 -6.98 7.55 1.77
N ASP A 52 -7.89 8.45 2.14
CA ASP A 52 -7.61 9.88 2.30
C ASP A 52 -6.79 10.17 3.58
N GLU A 53 -6.81 9.24 4.54
CA GLU A 53 -6.07 9.30 5.80
C GLU A 53 -4.57 8.99 5.66
N LEU A 54 -4.17 8.36 4.55
CA LEU A 54 -2.78 8.00 4.32
C LEU A 54 -1.96 9.21 3.84
N TYR A 55 -0.80 9.41 4.46
CA TYR A 55 0.11 10.48 4.08
C TYR A 55 0.61 10.33 2.63
N VAL A 56 0.88 11.47 2.01
CA VAL A 56 1.51 11.52 0.70
C VAL A 56 2.93 10.95 0.79
N LEU A 57 3.25 10.04 -0.13
CA LEU A 57 4.53 9.35 -0.20
C LEU A 57 5.45 10.05 -1.22
N ALA A 58 6.63 10.47 -0.77
CA ALA A 58 7.66 11.01 -1.65
C ALA A 58 8.60 9.89 -2.12
N ILE A 59 8.74 9.70 -3.44
CA ILE A 59 9.70 8.75 -4.01
C ILE A 59 10.69 9.52 -4.87
N PRO A 60 11.89 9.84 -4.35
CA PRO A 60 12.82 10.70 -5.05
C PRO A 60 13.45 9.98 -6.25
N ARG A 61 13.52 10.66 -7.39
CA ARG A 61 14.12 10.12 -8.62
C ARG A 61 15.60 10.51 -8.73
N HIS A 62 16.45 9.83 -7.98
CA HIS A 62 17.90 9.99 -8.10
C HIS A 62 18.50 9.16 -9.27
N GLY A 63 17.95 9.34 -10.48
CA GLY A 63 18.43 8.66 -11.69
C GLY A 63 18.36 7.13 -11.61
N ASN A 64 19.33 6.44 -12.23
CA ASN A 64 19.38 4.96 -12.29
C ASN A 64 20.15 4.33 -11.10
N ARG A 65 20.34 5.09 -10.01
CA ARG A 65 21.04 4.63 -8.80
C ARG A 65 20.07 3.99 -7.81
N ASP A 66 20.62 3.12 -6.97
CA ASP A 66 19.88 2.58 -5.84
C ASP A 66 19.60 3.68 -4.80
N LEU A 67 18.46 3.55 -4.13
CA LEU A 67 18.09 4.46 -3.05
C LEU A 67 18.97 4.24 -1.82
N ALA A 68 19.27 5.33 -1.11
CA ALA A 68 19.95 5.25 0.16
C ALA A 68 19.16 4.35 1.14
N PRO A 69 19.83 3.53 1.98
CA PRO A 69 19.15 2.58 2.85
C PRO A 69 18.08 3.21 3.74
N GLY A 70 18.32 4.42 4.26
CA GLY A 70 17.35 5.17 5.07
C GLY A 70 16.12 5.60 4.28
N THR A 71 16.32 6.18 3.09
CA THR A 71 15.23 6.57 2.18
C THR A 71 14.40 5.37 1.76
N LYS A 72 15.06 4.27 1.37
CA LYS A 72 14.40 3.01 1.02
C LYS A 72 13.54 2.51 2.18
N LYS A 73 14.10 2.49 3.40
CA LYS A 73 13.38 2.04 4.60
C LYS A 73 12.13 2.88 4.84
N SER A 74 12.27 4.21 4.84
CA SER A 74 11.14 5.12 5.08
C SER A 74 10.02 4.96 4.05
N ILE A 75 10.36 4.76 2.77
CA ILE A 75 9.36 4.52 1.72
C ILE A 75 8.65 3.18 1.94
N LEU A 76 9.41 2.13 2.26
CA LEU A 76 8.83 0.80 2.48
C LEU A 76 7.94 0.77 3.73
N ASP A 77 8.33 1.47 4.81
CA ASP A 77 7.49 1.60 6.02
C ASP A 77 6.12 2.21 5.66
N GLN A 78 6.09 3.29 4.86
CA GLN A 78 4.82 3.88 4.41
C GLN A 78 4.02 2.95 3.49
N LEU A 79 4.67 2.19 2.59
CA LEU A 79 3.98 1.20 1.75
C LEU A 79 3.43 0.02 2.56
N GLU A 80 4.00 -0.28 3.73
CA GLU A 80 3.45 -1.25 4.67
C GLU A 80 2.19 -0.69 5.35
N ASP A 81 2.14 0.61 5.66
CA ASP A 81 0.92 1.26 6.14
C ASP A 81 -0.22 1.17 5.11
N ASP A 82 0.08 1.35 3.81
CA ASP A 82 -0.90 1.09 2.74
C ASP A 82 -1.44 -0.33 2.77
N VAL A 83 -0.56 -1.31 2.99
CA VAL A 83 -0.96 -2.72 3.08
C VAL A 83 -1.88 -2.93 4.27
N LEU A 84 -1.55 -2.38 5.43
CA LEU A 84 -2.36 -2.51 6.64
C LEU A 84 -3.76 -1.91 6.44
N ALA A 85 -3.86 -0.72 5.82
CA ALA A 85 -5.15 -0.11 5.48
C ALA A 85 -5.98 -0.99 4.53
N TRP A 86 -5.32 -1.62 3.55
CA TRP A 86 -5.97 -2.61 2.68
C TRP A 86 -6.39 -3.88 3.42
N GLU A 87 -5.64 -4.33 4.42
CA GLU A 87 -6.02 -5.49 5.21
C GLU A 87 -7.24 -5.24 6.06
N GLU A 88 -7.30 -4.09 6.74
CA GLU A 88 -8.44 -3.66 7.53
C GLU A 88 -9.69 -3.57 6.65
N ARG A 89 -9.60 -2.84 5.52
CA ARG A 89 -10.73 -2.69 4.59
C ARG A 89 -11.24 -4.02 4.03
N LEU A 90 -10.34 -4.97 3.74
CA LEU A 90 -10.74 -6.28 3.22
C LEU A 90 -11.23 -7.23 4.33
N GLY A 91 -10.71 -7.11 5.55
CA GLY A 91 -11.14 -7.89 6.70
C GLY A 91 -12.53 -7.49 7.21
N ASP A 92 -12.85 -6.20 7.16
CA ASP A 92 -14.18 -5.68 7.49
C ASP A 92 -15.27 -6.12 6.49
N ASP A 93 -14.87 -6.39 5.23
CA ASP A 93 -15.78 -6.87 4.19
C ASP A 93 -16.16 -8.35 4.41
N GLU A 94 -15.24 -9.18 4.92
CA GLU A 94 -15.49 -10.60 5.25
C GLU A 94 -16.34 -10.76 6.52
N GLY A 95 -16.43 -9.74 7.39
CA GLY A 95 -17.24 -9.76 8.62
C GLY A 95 -18.71 -9.33 8.45
N LYS A 96 -19.13 -8.93 7.24
CA LYS A 96 -20.49 -8.40 6.99
C LYS A 96 -21.45 -9.39 6.32
N GLU A 97 -21.02 -10.60 5.98
CA GLU A 97 -21.88 -11.61 5.34
C GLU A 97 -22.66 -12.48 6.36
N ASP A 98 -22.34 -12.43 7.66
CA ASP A 98 -22.95 -13.29 8.70
C ASP A 98 -24.02 -12.60 9.58
N ALA A 99 -24.63 -11.48 9.15
CA ALA A 99 -25.61 -10.72 9.96
C ALA A 99 -27.03 -10.61 9.37
N SER A 100 -27.39 -11.42 8.37
CA SER A 100 -28.73 -11.40 7.76
C SER A 100 -29.39 -12.79 7.61
N GLY A 101 -29.10 -13.70 8.53
CA GLY A 101 -29.75 -15.02 8.62
C GLY A 101 -30.26 -15.31 10.03
N GLU A 102 -31.58 -15.41 10.16
CA GLU A 102 -32.34 -16.06 11.24
C GLU A 102 -32.62 -15.29 12.55
N GLY A 103 -33.89 -14.87 12.64
CA GLY A 103 -34.59 -14.56 13.89
C GLY A 103 -36.06 -14.95 13.77
N HIS A 104 -36.34 -16.23 13.48
CA HIS A 104 -37.66 -16.81 13.65
C HIS A 104 -37.89 -17.03 15.15
N GLY A 105 -38.58 -16.10 15.80
CA GLY A 105 -38.97 -16.17 17.20
C GLY A 105 -40.48 -16.24 17.35
N THR A 106 -41.00 -17.47 17.43
CA THR A 106 -42.36 -17.78 17.89
C THR A 106 -42.52 -17.40 19.36
N GLY A 107 -43.62 -16.73 19.69
CA GLY A 107 -44.13 -16.51 21.04
C GLY A 107 -45.60 -16.19 21.00
#